data_AF-A0A4S4MN16-F1
#
_entry.id   AF-A0A4S4MN16-F1
#
_cell.length_a   1.000
_cell.length_b   1.000
_cell.length_c   1.000
_cell.angle_alpha   90.00
_cell.angle_beta   90.00
_cell.angle_gamma   90.00
#
_symmetry.space_group_name_H-M   'P 1'
#
loop_
_entity.id
_entity.type
_entity.pdbx_description
1 polymer ?
#
loop_
_entity_poly.entity_id
_entity_poly.type
_entity_poly.pdbx_seq_one_letter_code
_entity_poly.pdbx_strand_id
1 'polypeptide(L)'
;MYNYGYLKSDVETFNKLWKSTNESKREELLKDRRLAITQMESNFASEMRAWFKLKKMSRSDELAEMKRNRQEAIVQRLENMGWGKELNLVRESRANTEFMAIIGAKEAKELTERGWKRMEAPLIKFFEDFRHARHLEAYRRNMYERFRTVADICPILAKPFEGIFPVPCQFALLPQVRDIVDLPTGPKLTSASFDSLKSDIASMVAAWKAAETARLIEEINSAMSMKLPLNADLGSLAIGTFHRCADYSCRNYLTYPAVLSKGYSSNTEAADSSDDYATVSHAILSGHGTRHRYEAWVYKAMQHIIEASGRSLLSTSAEEMDSLAIRLVCSTEGCKSDDHFRGVLSVYTWRSALEHARLNAGAEHRFTLAAEDLPLTKVQDLESVLSLRAAAALESAYGWKCKHCKGDRLHDDTDKKETMLKHVKAKHDIEQPGPTDIYLSPSCETLGFSMSPVHLLSRELTPKNILDLPNSIKTAVSLGTGDTRPL
;
A
#
# COMPACT_ATOMS: atom_id res chain seq x y z
N MET A 1 18.11 -44.42 -7.23
CA MET A 1 18.82 -45.70 -7.03
C MET A 1 17.82 -46.70 -6.47
N TYR A 2 17.52 -47.77 -7.20
CA TYR A 2 16.75 -48.89 -6.64
C TYR A 2 17.69 -49.67 -5.72
N ASN A 3 17.36 -49.79 -4.43
CA ASN A 3 18.07 -50.71 -3.54
C ASN A 3 17.69 -52.12 -3.97
N TYR A 4 18.60 -52.81 -4.65
CA TYR A 4 18.41 -54.23 -4.96
C TYR A 4 18.43 -55.02 -3.65
N GLY A 5 17.29 -55.58 -3.28
CA GLY A 5 17.16 -56.50 -2.16
C GLY A 5 17.25 -57.93 -2.69
N TYR A 6 18.12 -58.74 -2.08
CA TYR A 6 18.17 -60.18 -2.33
C TYR A 6 17.29 -60.91 -1.31
N LEU A 7 16.62 -61.98 -1.72
CA LEU A 7 15.90 -62.84 -0.78
C LEU A 7 16.89 -63.45 0.21
N LYS A 8 16.63 -63.30 1.52
CA LYS A 8 17.53 -63.80 2.58
C LYS A 8 17.87 -65.28 2.40
N SER A 9 16.88 -66.10 2.06
CA SER A 9 17.05 -67.54 1.82
C SER A 9 17.98 -67.83 0.63
N ASP A 10 17.91 -67.03 -0.42
CA ASP A 10 18.73 -67.18 -1.62
C ASP A 10 20.19 -66.78 -1.35
N VAL A 11 20.40 -65.70 -0.59
CA VAL A 11 21.73 -65.30 -0.09
C VAL A 11 22.32 -66.38 0.82
N GLU A 12 21.53 -66.91 1.75
CA GLU A 12 21.96 -67.98 2.67
C GLU A 12 22.30 -69.26 1.91
N THR A 13 21.49 -69.62 0.92
CA THR A 13 21.73 -70.80 0.06
C THR A 13 23.00 -70.63 -0.76
N PHE A 14 23.16 -69.48 -1.41
CA PHE A 14 24.37 -69.16 -2.16
C PHE A 14 25.61 -69.13 -1.27
N ASN A 15 25.52 -68.56 -0.07
CA ASN A 15 26.64 -68.51 0.88
C ASN A 15 27.04 -69.90 1.38
N LYS A 16 26.07 -70.79 1.66
CA LYS A 16 26.35 -72.20 1.97
C LYS A 16 27.08 -72.90 0.82
N LEU A 17 26.56 -72.77 -0.40
CA LEU A 17 27.18 -73.32 -1.61
C LEU A 17 28.59 -72.77 -1.82
N TRP A 18 28.78 -71.46 -1.70
CA TRP A 18 30.05 -70.77 -1.83
C TRP A 18 31.11 -71.27 -0.84
N LYS A 19 30.74 -71.43 0.44
CA LYS A 19 31.63 -71.94 1.49
C LYS A 19 32.03 -73.39 1.27
N SER A 20 31.13 -74.21 0.73
CA SER A 20 31.36 -75.63 0.46
C SER A 20 32.09 -75.90 -0.86
N THR A 21 32.23 -74.90 -1.73
CA THR A 21 32.81 -75.04 -3.08
C THR A 21 34.31 -74.72 -3.08
N ASN A 22 35.10 -75.62 -3.67
CA ASN A 22 36.55 -75.44 -3.86
C ASN A 22 36.86 -74.21 -4.70
N GLU A 23 37.98 -73.54 -4.41
CA GLU A 23 38.34 -72.26 -5.02
C GLU A 23 38.41 -72.30 -6.55
N SER A 24 38.95 -73.39 -7.12
CA SER A 24 39.02 -73.61 -8.57
C SER A 24 37.66 -73.75 -9.27
N LYS A 25 36.57 -73.96 -8.53
CA LYS A 25 35.19 -74.10 -9.05
C LYS A 25 34.30 -72.89 -8.79
N ARG A 26 34.79 -71.88 -8.04
CA ARG A 26 33.98 -70.71 -7.68
C ARG A 26 33.62 -69.83 -8.88
N GLU A 27 34.50 -69.75 -9.87
CA GLU A 27 34.24 -68.95 -11.08
C GLU A 27 33.13 -69.55 -11.94
N GLU A 28 33.10 -70.88 -12.07
CA GLU A 28 32.00 -71.61 -12.71
C GLU A 28 30.68 -71.39 -11.96
N LEU A 29 30.70 -71.50 -10.62
CA LEU A 29 29.53 -71.22 -9.78
C LEU A 29 28.99 -69.78 -9.96
N LEU A 30 29.87 -68.78 -10.11
CA LEU A 30 29.45 -67.40 -10.39
C LEU A 30 28.83 -67.26 -11.79
N LYS A 31 29.41 -67.93 -12.79
CA LYS A 31 28.90 -67.92 -14.16
C LYS A 31 27.51 -68.54 -14.23
N ASP A 32 27.32 -69.70 -13.61
CA ASP A 32 26.04 -70.38 -13.53
C ASP A 32 25.01 -69.53 -12.80
N ARG A 33 25.43 -68.88 -11.70
CA ARG A 33 24.54 -68.01 -10.94
C ARG A 33 24.10 -66.80 -11.75
N ARG A 34 25.02 -66.16 -12.48
CA ARG A 34 24.67 -65.04 -13.38
C ARG A 34 23.71 -65.49 -14.47
N LEU A 35 23.95 -66.64 -15.08
CA LEU A 35 23.12 -67.17 -16.15
C LEU A 35 21.70 -67.51 -15.65
N ALA A 36 21.60 -68.11 -14.46
CA ALA A 36 20.33 -68.38 -13.80
C ALA A 36 19.55 -67.08 -13.48
N ILE A 37 20.23 -66.04 -12.98
CA ILE A 37 19.61 -64.73 -12.73
C ILE A 37 19.14 -64.11 -14.05
N THR A 38 19.97 -64.07 -15.09
CA THR A 38 19.60 -63.51 -16.40
C THR A 38 18.42 -64.25 -17.01
N GLN A 39 18.37 -65.59 -16.88
CA GLN A 39 17.27 -66.39 -17.39
C GLN A 39 15.99 -66.16 -16.58
N MET A 40 16.08 -66.04 -15.26
CA MET A 40 14.96 -65.66 -14.40
C MET A 40 14.45 -64.26 -14.75
N GLU A 41 15.34 -63.29 -14.96
CA GLU A 41 14.98 -61.95 -15.40
C GLU A 41 14.31 -61.98 -16.78
N SER A 42 14.86 -62.72 -17.75
CA SER A 42 14.26 -62.84 -19.08
C SER A 42 12.86 -63.48 -19.04
N ASN A 43 12.67 -64.49 -18.20
CA ASN A 43 11.42 -65.25 -18.14
C ASN A 43 10.33 -64.50 -17.37
N PHE A 44 10.69 -63.77 -16.30
CA PHE A 44 9.71 -63.20 -15.38
C PHE A 44 9.67 -61.67 -15.36
N ALA A 45 10.65 -60.95 -15.91
CA ALA A 45 10.69 -59.50 -15.76
C ALA A 45 9.51 -58.80 -16.46
N SER A 46 9.03 -59.30 -17.60
CA SER A 46 7.85 -58.76 -18.27
C SER A 46 6.59 -58.93 -17.40
N GLU A 47 6.36 -60.13 -16.87
CA GLU A 47 5.23 -60.47 -16.01
C GLU A 47 5.29 -59.74 -14.66
N MET A 48 6.46 -59.65 -14.03
CA MET A 48 6.65 -58.91 -12.77
C MET A 48 6.43 -57.41 -12.97
N ARG A 49 6.89 -56.82 -14.08
CA ARG A 49 6.60 -55.42 -14.42
C ARG A 49 5.11 -55.20 -14.65
N ALA A 50 4.43 -56.11 -15.36
CA ALA A 50 2.99 -56.05 -15.59
C ALA A 50 2.21 -56.15 -14.27
N TRP A 51 2.57 -57.11 -13.41
CA TRP A 51 1.98 -57.29 -12.08
C TRP A 51 2.18 -56.05 -11.20
N PHE A 52 3.39 -55.49 -11.16
CA PHE A 52 3.67 -54.29 -10.37
C PHE A 52 2.89 -53.08 -10.89
N LYS A 53 2.80 -52.91 -12.22
CA LYS A 53 1.96 -51.88 -12.84
C LYS A 53 0.49 -52.05 -12.45
N LEU A 54 -0.04 -53.28 -12.53
CA LEU A 54 -1.41 -53.59 -12.16
C LEU A 54 -1.67 -53.33 -10.67
N LYS A 55 -0.76 -53.75 -9.78
CA LYS A 55 -0.84 -53.46 -8.33
C LYS A 55 -0.80 -51.97 -8.04
N LYS A 56 0.05 -51.21 -8.73
CA LYS A 56 0.11 -49.76 -8.59
C LYS A 56 -1.19 -49.08 -9.07
N MET A 57 -1.76 -49.53 -10.19
CA MET A 57 -3.05 -49.05 -10.69
C MET A 57 -4.17 -49.38 -9.71
N SER A 58 -4.32 -50.64 -9.31
CA SER A 58 -5.31 -51.08 -8.33
C SER A 58 -5.21 -50.30 -7.01
N ARG A 59 -3.99 -50.06 -6.50
CA ARG A 59 -3.82 -49.23 -5.30
C ARG A 59 -4.20 -47.77 -5.53
N SER A 60 -3.91 -47.23 -6.71
CA SER A 60 -4.32 -45.88 -7.08
C SER A 60 -5.85 -45.77 -7.14
N ASP A 61 -6.53 -46.77 -7.69
CA ASP A 61 -7.99 -46.82 -7.80
C ASP A 61 -8.64 -46.94 -6.41
N GLU A 62 -8.12 -47.79 -5.52
CA GLU A 62 -8.53 -47.88 -4.11
C GLU A 62 -8.39 -46.53 -3.39
N LEU A 63 -7.26 -45.84 -3.59
CA LEU A 63 -7.03 -44.52 -2.97
C LEU A 63 -7.95 -43.45 -3.55
N ALA A 64 -8.26 -43.51 -4.85
CA ALA A 64 -9.20 -42.60 -5.49
C ALA A 64 -10.63 -42.84 -4.98
N GLU A 65 -11.04 -44.09 -4.85
CA GLU A 65 -12.35 -44.48 -4.31
C GLU A 65 -12.52 -44.03 -2.85
N MET A 66 -11.53 -44.29 -1.99
CA MET A 66 -11.57 -43.79 -0.61
C MET A 66 -11.68 -42.26 -0.52
N LYS A 67 -11.04 -41.53 -1.44
CA LYS A 67 -11.17 -40.07 -1.51
C LYS A 67 -12.56 -39.64 -1.95
N ARG A 68 -13.15 -40.30 -2.97
CA ARG A 68 -14.53 -40.02 -3.42
C ARG A 68 -15.53 -40.23 -2.28
N ASN A 69 -15.48 -41.39 -1.64
CA ASN A 69 -16.41 -41.73 -0.56
C ASN A 69 -16.30 -40.76 0.62
N ARG A 70 -15.06 -40.34 0.94
CA ARG A 70 -14.85 -39.31 1.96
C ARG A 70 -15.45 -37.96 1.55
N GLN A 71 -15.26 -37.54 0.31
CA GLN A 71 -15.81 -36.28 -0.21
C GLN A 71 -17.33 -36.28 -0.20
N GLU A 72 -17.95 -37.38 -0.62
CA GLU A 72 -19.40 -37.56 -0.58
C GLU A 72 -19.93 -37.49 0.86
N ALA A 73 -19.25 -38.14 1.82
CA ALA A 73 -19.63 -38.05 3.23
C ALA A 73 -19.51 -36.63 3.80
N ILE A 74 -18.48 -35.87 3.40
CA ILE A 74 -18.31 -34.45 3.79
C ILE A 74 -19.45 -33.61 3.20
N VAL A 75 -19.75 -33.76 1.92
CA VAL A 75 -20.83 -33.06 1.21
C VAL A 75 -22.16 -33.34 1.90
N GLN A 76 -22.49 -34.62 2.15
CA GLN A 76 -23.75 -35.00 2.78
C GLN A 76 -23.92 -34.37 4.15
N ARG A 77 -22.86 -34.31 4.96
CA ARG A 77 -22.92 -33.62 6.27
C ARG A 77 -23.17 -32.13 6.13
N LEU A 78 -22.46 -31.46 5.22
CA LEU A 78 -22.65 -30.04 4.96
C LEU A 78 -24.07 -29.74 4.44
N GLU A 79 -24.62 -30.58 3.56
CA GLU A 79 -26.01 -30.49 3.12
C GLU A 79 -26.99 -30.63 4.28
N ASN A 80 -26.79 -31.62 5.15
CA ASN A 80 -27.60 -31.81 6.36
C ASN A 80 -27.52 -30.62 7.33
N MET A 81 -26.42 -29.85 7.29
CA MET A 81 -26.24 -28.62 8.06
C MET A 81 -26.80 -27.37 7.35
N GLY A 82 -27.43 -27.51 6.18
CA GLY A 82 -28.04 -26.41 5.44
C GLY A 82 -27.12 -25.67 4.47
N TRP A 83 -25.92 -26.19 4.19
CA TRP A 83 -24.95 -25.58 3.26
C TRP A 83 -25.09 -26.07 1.81
N GLY A 84 -26.12 -26.84 1.48
CA GLY A 84 -26.30 -27.42 0.14
C GLY A 84 -26.34 -26.38 -1.00
N LYS A 85 -26.93 -25.20 -0.75
CA LYS A 85 -26.96 -24.11 -1.73
C LYS A 85 -25.57 -23.56 -2.01
N GLU A 86 -24.81 -23.23 -0.97
CA GLU A 86 -23.43 -22.72 -1.11
C GLU A 86 -22.50 -23.78 -1.71
N LEU A 87 -22.68 -25.06 -1.37
CA LEU A 87 -21.92 -26.17 -1.97
C LEU A 87 -22.04 -26.21 -3.49
N ASN A 88 -23.26 -26.11 -4.02
CA ASN A 88 -23.49 -26.10 -5.46
C ASN A 88 -22.81 -24.91 -6.13
N LEU A 89 -22.91 -23.72 -5.52
CA LEU A 89 -22.24 -22.52 -6.02
C LEU A 89 -20.70 -22.61 -5.96
N VAL A 90 -20.16 -23.20 -4.89
CA VAL A 90 -18.71 -23.41 -4.74
C VAL A 90 -18.20 -24.32 -5.85
N ARG A 91 -18.89 -25.44 -6.13
CA ARG A 91 -18.53 -26.42 -7.18
C ARG A 91 -18.43 -25.80 -8.57
N GLU A 92 -19.31 -24.85 -8.88
CA GLU A 92 -19.37 -24.14 -10.16
C GLU A 92 -18.36 -22.97 -10.26
N SER A 93 -17.69 -22.64 -9.15
CA SER A 93 -16.79 -21.48 -9.05
C SER A 93 -15.32 -21.87 -8.88
N ARG A 94 -14.43 -20.88 -8.96
CA ARG A 94 -13.00 -21.07 -8.66
C ARG A 94 -12.74 -21.46 -7.20
N ALA A 95 -13.66 -21.15 -6.30
CA ALA A 95 -13.56 -21.46 -4.86
C ALA A 95 -13.57 -22.97 -4.58
N ASN A 96 -13.97 -23.82 -5.54
CA ASN A 96 -13.85 -25.27 -5.42
C ASN A 96 -12.40 -25.72 -5.15
N THR A 97 -11.41 -25.02 -5.73
CA THR A 97 -9.99 -25.36 -5.49
C THR A 97 -9.60 -25.14 -4.04
N GLU A 98 -10.06 -24.05 -3.43
CA GLU A 98 -9.81 -23.68 -2.03
C GLU A 98 -10.56 -24.62 -1.08
N PHE A 99 -11.83 -24.89 -1.35
CA PHE A 99 -12.62 -25.90 -0.64
C PHE A 99 -11.91 -27.26 -0.60
N MET A 100 -11.41 -27.71 -1.74
CA MET A 100 -10.67 -28.96 -1.85
C MET A 100 -9.28 -28.89 -1.19
N ALA A 101 -8.73 -27.71 -0.92
CA ALA A 101 -7.46 -27.52 -0.23
C ALA A 101 -7.58 -27.56 1.30
N ILE A 102 -8.80 -27.49 1.86
CA ILE A 102 -9.03 -27.55 3.32
C ILE A 102 -8.49 -28.88 3.87
N ILE A 103 -7.67 -28.79 4.92
CA ILE A 103 -6.96 -29.92 5.52
C ILE A 103 -7.98 -31.00 5.91
N GLY A 104 -7.69 -32.23 5.49
CA GLY A 104 -8.55 -33.39 5.76
C GLY A 104 -9.61 -33.66 4.71
N ALA A 105 -9.87 -32.78 3.74
CA ALA A 105 -10.83 -33.07 2.65
C ALA A 105 -10.28 -34.02 1.58
N LYS A 106 -8.94 -34.06 1.41
CA LYS A 106 -8.23 -34.87 0.38
C LYS A 106 -7.65 -36.20 0.87
N GLU A 107 -7.85 -36.54 2.15
CA GLU A 107 -7.28 -37.76 2.72
C GLU A 107 -7.93 -39.00 2.14
N ALA A 108 -7.13 -40.02 1.76
CA ALA A 108 -7.63 -41.32 1.35
C ALA A 108 -7.95 -42.19 2.58
N LYS A 109 -8.87 -41.70 3.41
CA LYS A 109 -9.32 -42.35 4.65
C LYS A 109 -10.80 -42.09 4.86
N GLU A 110 -11.50 -43.03 5.47
CA GLU A 110 -12.89 -42.87 5.85
C GLU A 110 -13.11 -41.65 6.77
N LEU A 111 -14.25 -40.97 6.60
CA LEU A 111 -14.63 -39.83 7.44
C LEU A 111 -15.10 -40.31 8.81
N THR A 112 -14.18 -40.34 9.77
CA THR A 112 -14.50 -40.61 11.17
C THR A 112 -15.07 -39.38 11.87
N GLU A 113 -15.84 -39.56 12.95
CA GLU A 113 -16.35 -38.44 13.76
C GLU A 113 -15.25 -37.51 14.28
N ARG A 114 -14.12 -38.09 14.70
CA ARG A 114 -12.97 -37.32 15.13
C ARG A 114 -12.37 -36.50 13.99
N GLY A 115 -12.31 -37.08 12.78
CA GLY A 115 -11.87 -36.41 11.57
C GLY A 115 -12.79 -35.24 11.21
N TRP A 116 -14.11 -35.46 11.28
CA TRP A 116 -15.13 -34.43 11.06
C TRP A 116 -15.00 -33.26 12.03
N LYS A 117 -14.98 -33.52 13.35
CA LYS A 117 -14.87 -32.45 14.37
C LYS A 117 -13.65 -31.55 14.18
N ARG A 118 -12.56 -32.08 13.63
CA ARG A 118 -11.35 -31.30 13.35
C ARG A 118 -11.50 -30.37 12.13
N MET A 119 -12.29 -30.77 11.14
CA MET A 119 -12.46 -30.03 9.89
C MET A 119 -13.74 -29.18 9.83
N GLU A 120 -14.71 -29.45 10.70
CA GLU A 120 -16.01 -28.78 10.76
C GLU A 120 -15.86 -27.25 10.86
N ALA A 121 -15.14 -26.74 11.86
CA ALA A 121 -14.98 -25.29 12.04
C ALA A 121 -14.30 -24.59 10.84
N PRO A 122 -13.17 -25.09 10.29
CA PRO A 122 -12.60 -24.55 9.06
C PRO A 122 -13.55 -24.58 7.85
N LEU A 123 -14.36 -25.64 7.71
CA LEU A 123 -15.34 -25.75 6.61
C LEU A 123 -16.46 -24.74 6.77
N ILE A 124 -17.05 -24.64 7.96
CA ILE A 124 -18.12 -23.69 8.26
C ILE A 124 -17.63 -22.27 7.99
N LYS A 125 -16.46 -21.91 8.53
CA LYS A 125 -15.84 -20.60 8.30
C LYS A 125 -15.67 -20.32 6.79
N PHE A 126 -15.16 -21.29 6.03
CA PHE A 126 -15.02 -21.14 4.58
C PHE A 126 -16.37 -20.85 3.89
N PHE A 127 -17.43 -21.55 4.26
CA PHE A 127 -18.75 -21.32 3.64
C PHE A 127 -19.41 -20.03 4.12
N GLU A 128 -19.19 -19.60 5.37
CA GLU A 128 -19.60 -18.29 5.87
C GLU A 128 -18.90 -17.17 5.10
N ASP A 129 -17.58 -17.25 4.97
CA ASP A 129 -16.76 -16.31 4.20
C ASP A 129 -17.22 -16.27 2.73
N PHE A 130 -17.45 -17.43 2.11
CA PHE A 130 -17.94 -17.52 0.73
C PHE A 130 -19.36 -16.94 0.56
N ARG A 131 -20.28 -17.24 1.48
CA ARG A 131 -21.65 -16.69 1.47
C ARG A 131 -21.62 -15.18 1.62
N HIS A 132 -20.81 -14.67 2.54
CA HIS A 132 -20.63 -13.23 2.77
C HIS A 132 -20.04 -12.55 1.53
N ALA A 133 -18.92 -13.05 0.98
CA ALA A 133 -18.32 -12.50 -0.23
C ALA A 133 -19.29 -12.48 -1.42
N ARG A 134 -20.11 -13.53 -1.59
CA ARG A 134 -21.15 -13.58 -2.62
C ARG A 134 -22.25 -12.54 -2.39
N HIS A 135 -22.71 -12.37 -1.15
CA HIS A 135 -23.70 -11.35 -0.81
C HIS A 135 -23.15 -9.95 -1.05
N LEU A 136 -21.91 -9.71 -0.65
CA LEU A 136 -21.21 -8.45 -0.87
C LEU A 136 -21.05 -8.14 -2.37
N GLU A 137 -20.72 -9.13 -3.20
CA GLU A 137 -20.61 -8.93 -4.65
C GLU A 137 -21.98 -8.72 -5.32
N ALA A 138 -23.04 -9.39 -4.84
CA ALA A 138 -24.40 -9.10 -5.31
C ALA A 138 -24.84 -7.69 -4.92
N TYR A 139 -24.58 -7.30 -3.68
CA TYR A 139 -24.84 -5.96 -3.16
C TYR A 139 -24.04 -4.89 -3.93
N ARG A 140 -22.76 -5.14 -4.20
CA ARG A 140 -21.89 -4.31 -5.04
C ARG A 140 -22.47 -4.08 -6.43
N ARG A 141 -22.91 -5.15 -7.11
CA ARG A 141 -23.55 -5.02 -8.43
C ARG A 141 -24.82 -4.17 -8.38
N ASN A 142 -25.64 -4.33 -7.34
CA ASN A 142 -26.84 -3.52 -7.15
C ASN A 142 -26.52 -2.04 -6.86
N MET A 143 -25.43 -1.78 -6.13
CA MET A 143 -25.01 -0.43 -5.74
C MET A 143 -24.16 0.29 -6.80
N TYR A 144 -23.68 -0.43 -7.83
CA TYR A 144 -22.77 0.11 -8.84
C TYR A 144 -23.27 1.40 -9.50
N GLU A 145 -24.47 1.37 -10.08
CA GLU A 145 -25.06 2.54 -10.76
C GLU A 145 -25.39 3.69 -9.80
N ARG A 146 -25.73 3.36 -8.55
CA ARG A 146 -26.04 4.35 -7.50
C ARG A 146 -24.78 5.10 -7.09
N PHE A 147 -23.69 4.38 -6.80
CA PHE A 147 -22.42 5.01 -6.50
C PHE A 147 -21.85 5.74 -7.72
N ARG A 148 -22.02 5.26 -8.96
CA ARG A 148 -21.67 6.07 -10.14
C ARG A 148 -22.40 7.41 -10.17
N THR A 149 -23.68 7.42 -9.83
CA THR A 149 -24.44 8.66 -9.70
C THR A 149 -23.86 9.58 -8.61
N VAL A 150 -23.42 9.02 -7.47
CA VAL A 150 -22.72 9.79 -6.43
C VAL A 150 -21.41 10.39 -6.96
N ALA A 151 -20.62 9.62 -7.71
CA ALA A 151 -19.38 10.10 -8.33
C ALA A 151 -19.63 11.25 -9.32
N ASP A 152 -20.75 11.20 -10.05
CA ASP A 152 -21.14 12.23 -11.01
C ASP A 152 -21.67 13.51 -10.32
N ILE A 153 -22.43 13.36 -9.23
CA ILE A 153 -23.07 14.50 -8.55
C ILE A 153 -22.15 15.21 -7.56
N CYS A 154 -21.21 14.49 -6.95
CA CYS A 154 -20.32 15.02 -5.92
C CYS A 154 -19.54 16.27 -6.41
N PRO A 155 -18.92 16.31 -7.61
CA PRO A 155 -18.28 17.53 -8.12
C PRO A 155 -19.25 18.69 -8.39
N ILE A 156 -20.48 18.39 -8.79
CA ILE A 156 -21.52 19.41 -9.04
C ILE A 156 -21.90 20.10 -7.73
N LEU A 157 -22.03 19.31 -6.66
CA LEU A 157 -22.35 19.77 -5.31
C LEU A 157 -21.16 20.44 -4.60
N ALA A 158 -19.93 20.05 -4.92
CA ALA A 158 -18.72 20.68 -4.40
C ALA A 158 -18.49 22.08 -4.96
N LYS A 159 -18.92 22.33 -6.19
CA LYS A 159 -18.65 23.57 -6.92
C LYS A 159 -19.07 24.88 -6.24
N PRO A 160 -20.27 25.03 -5.63
CA PRO A 160 -20.62 26.25 -4.90
C PRO A 160 -19.89 26.40 -3.57
N PHE A 161 -19.09 25.41 -3.15
CA PHE A 161 -18.43 25.41 -1.85
C PHE A 161 -17.02 26.01 -1.95
N GLU A 162 -16.81 27.13 -1.29
CA GLU A 162 -15.47 27.71 -1.12
C GLU A 162 -14.73 26.95 -0.01
N GLY A 163 -13.94 25.93 -0.38
CA GLY A 163 -13.11 25.19 0.57
C GLY A 163 -12.96 23.72 0.23
N ILE A 164 -12.69 22.92 1.26
CA ILE A 164 -12.50 21.47 1.10
C ILE A 164 -13.84 20.75 1.14
N PHE A 165 -14.05 19.95 0.11
CA PHE A 165 -15.20 19.08 -0.02
C PHE A 165 -14.76 17.60 0.08
N PRO A 166 -15.56 16.72 0.72
CA PRO A 166 -15.25 15.29 0.80
C PRO A 166 -15.10 14.66 -0.58
N VAL A 167 -14.15 13.73 -0.74
CA VAL A 167 -14.08 12.94 -1.98
C VAL A 167 -15.33 12.06 -2.13
N PRO A 168 -15.71 11.60 -3.35
CA PRO A 168 -16.97 10.88 -3.55
C PRO A 168 -17.23 9.73 -2.58
N CYS A 169 -16.20 8.94 -2.23
CA CYS A 169 -16.38 7.84 -1.26
C CYS A 169 -16.69 8.35 0.16
N GLN A 170 -16.06 9.44 0.61
CA GLN A 170 -16.34 10.07 1.90
C GLN A 170 -17.70 10.76 1.90
N PHE A 171 -18.05 11.42 0.79
CA PHE A 171 -19.36 12.05 0.61
C PHE A 171 -20.48 11.00 0.68
N ALA A 172 -20.28 9.84 0.06
CA ALA A 172 -21.21 8.72 0.13
C ALA A 172 -21.44 8.17 1.54
N LEU A 173 -20.46 8.34 2.45
CA LEU A 173 -20.53 7.89 3.84
C LEU A 173 -21.22 8.90 4.77
N LEU A 174 -21.52 10.11 4.30
CA LEU A 174 -22.31 11.05 5.10
C LEU A 174 -23.71 10.46 5.35
N PRO A 175 -24.24 10.49 6.60
CA PRO A 175 -25.49 9.84 6.94
C PRO A 175 -26.65 10.21 5.99
N GLN A 176 -26.81 11.50 5.70
CA GLN A 176 -27.87 12.01 4.83
C GLN A 176 -27.71 11.57 3.37
N VAL A 177 -26.48 11.34 2.92
CA VAL A 177 -26.20 10.82 1.57
C VAL A 177 -26.47 9.32 1.53
N ARG A 178 -26.04 8.59 2.56
CA ARG A 178 -26.30 7.16 2.71
C ARG A 178 -27.80 6.85 2.74
N ASP A 179 -28.59 7.64 3.46
CA ASP A 179 -30.05 7.48 3.53
C ASP A 179 -30.72 7.57 2.15
N ILE A 180 -30.12 8.30 1.21
CA ILE A 180 -30.61 8.42 -0.17
C ILE A 180 -30.11 7.25 -1.03
N VAL A 181 -28.84 6.88 -0.89
CA VAL A 181 -28.17 5.88 -1.74
C VAL A 181 -28.60 4.45 -1.39
N ASP A 182 -28.75 4.13 -0.10
CA ASP A 182 -28.97 2.77 0.42
C ASP A 182 -30.44 2.29 0.32
N LEU A 183 -31.33 3.06 -0.32
CA LEU A 183 -32.75 2.71 -0.44
C LEU A 183 -32.96 1.45 -1.32
N PRO A 184 -33.51 0.34 -0.79
CA PRO A 184 -33.49 -0.98 -1.43
C PRO A 184 -34.32 -1.11 -2.72
N THR A 185 -35.27 -0.20 -2.98
CA THR A 185 -36.30 -0.38 -4.03
C THR A 185 -36.72 0.92 -4.74
N GLY A 186 -35.83 1.92 -4.77
CA GLY A 186 -36.12 3.21 -5.39
C GLY A 186 -36.05 3.24 -6.93
N PRO A 187 -36.65 4.27 -7.57
CA PRO A 187 -36.35 4.63 -8.95
C PRO A 187 -34.84 4.89 -9.12
N LYS A 188 -34.36 4.85 -10.37
CA LYS A 188 -32.97 5.17 -10.71
C LYS A 188 -32.54 6.46 -10.00
N LEU A 189 -31.45 6.41 -9.24
CA LEU A 189 -30.92 7.58 -8.54
C LEU A 189 -30.58 8.65 -9.60
N THR A 190 -31.03 9.88 -9.38
CA THR A 190 -30.76 11.00 -10.29
C THR A 190 -30.19 12.19 -9.52
N SER A 191 -29.70 13.21 -10.24
CA SER A 191 -29.29 14.48 -9.62
C SER A 191 -30.40 15.07 -8.73
N ALA A 192 -31.67 14.94 -9.14
CA ALA A 192 -32.80 15.49 -8.39
C ALA A 192 -33.00 14.79 -7.05
N SER A 193 -32.55 13.54 -6.92
CA SER A 193 -32.59 12.80 -5.64
C SER A 193 -31.75 13.46 -4.55
N PHE A 194 -30.79 14.32 -4.91
CA PHE A 194 -29.92 15.05 -3.97
C PHE A 194 -30.32 16.52 -3.79
N ASP A 195 -31.42 16.98 -4.40
CA ASP A 195 -31.82 18.40 -4.34
C ASP A 195 -32.13 18.85 -2.91
N SER A 196 -32.66 17.95 -2.08
CA SER A 196 -32.92 18.22 -0.65
C SER A 196 -31.65 18.50 0.15
N LEU A 197 -30.48 18.02 -0.29
CA LEU A 197 -29.22 18.25 0.42
C LEU A 197 -28.64 19.64 0.15
N LYS A 198 -29.08 20.32 -0.92
CA LYS A 198 -28.45 21.58 -1.37
C LYS A 198 -28.50 22.69 -0.33
N SER A 199 -29.56 22.77 0.47
CA SER A 199 -29.67 23.76 1.55
C SER A 199 -28.73 23.48 2.72
N ASP A 200 -28.44 22.20 2.98
CA ASP A 200 -27.77 21.76 4.20
C ASP A 200 -26.30 21.38 3.97
N ILE A 201 -25.87 21.36 2.70
CA ILE A 201 -24.58 20.81 2.30
C ILE A 201 -23.40 21.49 2.98
N ALA A 202 -23.47 22.81 3.19
CA ALA A 202 -22.41 23.55 3.86
C ALA A 202 -22.24 23.10 5.32
N SER A 203 -23.36 22.88 6.03
CA SER A 203 -23.35 22.38 7.40
C SER A 203 -22.86 20.93 7.46
N MET A 204 -23.30 20.09 6.53
CA MET A 204 -22.86 18.69 6.43
C MET A 204 -21.34 18.58 6.20
N VAL A 205 -20.80 19.37 5.27
CA VAL A 205 -19.36 19.39 4.96
C VAL A 205 -18.56 19.95 6.14
N ALA A 206 -19.05 20.98 6.83
CA ALA A 206 -18.40 21.51 8.03
C ALA A 206 -18.35 20.46 9.15
N ALA A 207 -19.45 19.75 9.40
CA ALA A 207 -19.52 18.69 10.41
C ALA A 207 -18.59 17.51 10.05
N TRP A 208 -18.57 17.11 8.79
CA TRP A 208 -17.64 16.10 8.28
C TRP A 208 -16.18 16.53 8.48
N LYS A 209 -15.81 17.74 8.07
CA LYS A 209 -14.46 18.26 8.22
C LYS A 209 -14.04 18.29 9.69
N ALA A 210 -14.92 18.71 10.59
CA ALA A 210 -14.65 18.69 12.03
C ALA A 210 -14.42 17.25 12.55
N ALA A 211 -15.24 16.29 12.12
CA ALA A 211 -15.08 14.88 12.50
C ALA A 211 -13.77 14.27 11.97
N GLU A 212 -13.42 14.50 10.70
CA GLU A 212 -12.15 14.04 10.13
C GLU A 212 -10.94 14.69 10.82
N THR A 213 -11.05 15.98 11.15
CA THR A 213 -10.00 16.70 11.87
C THR A 213 -9.80 16.12 13.27
N ALA A 214 -10.89 15.82 13.98
CA ALA A 214 -10.83 15.18 15.30
C ALA A 214 -10.18 13.79 15.22
N ARG A 215 -10.56 12.96 14.23
CA ARG A 215 -9.92 11.64 14.02
C ARG A 215 -8.43 11.76 13.73
N LEU A 216 -8.04 12.71 12.88
CA LEU A 216 -6.64 12.95 12.60
C LEU A 216 -5.88 13.39 13.85
N ILE A 217 -6.46 14.25 14.68
CA ILE A 217 -5.88 14.64 15.97
C ILE A 217 -5.74 13.43 16.90
N GLU A 218 -6.71 12.52 16.95
CA GLU A 218 -6.61 11.28 17.72
C GLU A 218 -5.46 10.39 17.24
N GLU A 219 -5.28 10.24 15.93
CA GLU A 219 -4.14 9.50 15.38
C GLU A 219 -2.81 10.16 15.72
N ILE A 220 -2.70 11.47 15.56
CA ILE A 220 -1.53 12.24 15.97
C ILE A 220 -1.27 11.97 17.46
N ASN A 221 -2.28 12.18 18.32
CA ASN A 221 -2.20 11.97 19.77
C ASN A 221 -1.83 10.53 20.16
N SER A 222 -2.19 9.53 19.36
CA SER A 222 -1.80 8.13 19.58
C SER A 222 -0.29 7.90 19.38
N ALA A 223 0.34 8.72 18.54
CA ALA A 223 1.78 8.72 18.28
C ALA A 223 2.57 9.70 19.17
N MET A 224 1.89 10.62 19.85
CA MET A 224 2.50 11.68 20.66
C MET A 224 2.60 11.33 22.15
N SER A 225 3.64 11.85 22.81
CA SER A 225 3.74 11.88 24.28
C SER A 225 2.85 12.99 24.89
N MET A 226 2.56 14.04 24.13
CA MET A 226 1.72 15.17 24.53
C MET A 226 0.46 15.23 23.67
N LYS A 227 -0.69 15.54 24.27
CA LYS A 227 -1.97 15.52 23.54
C LYS A 227 -2.38 16.90 23.04
N LEU A 228 -2.61 17.02 21.74
CA LEU A 228 -3.33 18.11 21.11
C LEU A 228 -4.82 18.05 21.51
N PRO A 229 -5.47 19.19 21.79
CA PRO A 229 -6.93 19.26 21.92
C PRO A 229 -7.63 18.77 20.65
N LEU A 230 -8.76 18.05 20.76
CA LEU A 230 -9.52 17.54 19.59
C LEU A 230 -10.07 18.63 18.67
N ASN A 231 -10.14 19.87 19.16
CA ASN A 231 -10.54 21.05 18.41
C ASN A 231 -9.35 21.94 18.02
N ALA A 232 -8.12 21.42 18.09
CA ALA A 232 -6.93 22.15 17.64
C ALA A 232 -7.05 22.47 16.15
N ASP A 233 -6.71 23.71 15.79
CA ASP A 233 -6.63 24.10 14.40
C ASP A 233 -5.34 23.55 13.77
N LEU A 234 -5.41 22.33 13.24
CA LEU A 234 -4.28 21.70 12.57
C LEU A 234 -3.74 22.52 11.38
N GLY A 235 -4.56 23.39 10.78
CA GLY A 235 -4.12 24.23 9.67
C GLY A 235 -3.16 25.33 10.08
N SER A 236 -3.26 25.79 11.33
CA SER A 236 -2.33 26.77 11.89
C SER A 236 -1.15 26.13 12.63
N LEU A 237 -1.05 24.81 12.75
CA LEU A 237 0.06 24.14 13.44
C LEU A 237 1.05 23.50 12.47
N ALA A 238 2.35 23.74 12.68
CA ALA A 238 3.41 23.14 11.88
C ALA A 238 3.35 21.59 11.89
N ILE A 239 2.94 21.00 13.01
CA ILE A 239 2.81 19.54 13.18
C ILE A 239 1.67 18.92 12.35
N GLY A 240 0.66 19.72 11.97
CA GLY A 240 -0.49 19.30 11.16
C GLY A 240 -0.21 19.32 9.65
N THR A 241 1.02 19.65 9.25
CA THR A 241 1.33 19.98 7.85
C THR A 241 1.68 18.76 7.00
N PHE A 242 1.69 17.52 7.51
CA PHE A 242 2.25 16.39 6.75
C PHE A 242 1.47 15.08 6.87
N HIS A 243 1.03 14.60 5.72
CA HIS A 243 0.39 13.30 5.56
C HIS A 243 0.96 12.62 4.33
N ARG A 244 1.33 11.35 4.48
CA ARG A 244 1.93 10.57 3.40
C ARG A 244 0.86 9.81 2.64
N CYS A 245 0.97 9.75 1.33
CA CYS A 245 0.21 8.79 0.55
C CYS A 245 0.58 7.34 0.93
N ALA A 246 -0.43 6.48 1.10
CA ALA A 246 -0.29 5.07 1.42
C ALA A 246 0.16 4.22 0.22
N ASP A 247 0.08 4.75 -1.00
CA ASP A 247 0.71 4.14 -2.17
C ASP A 247 2.22 4.31 -2.06
N TYR A 248 2.96 3.19 -1.98
CA TYR A 248 4.42 3.16 -1.88
C TYR A 248 5.13 3.85 -3.05
N SER A 249 4.49 3.93 -4.22
CA SER A 249 5.01 4.62 -5.39
C SER A 249 4.82 6.14 -5.33
N CYS A 250 3.81 6.60 -4.59
CA CYS A 250 3.52 8.01 -4.41
C CYS A 250 4.37 8.59 -3.29
N ARG A 251 5.22 9.57 -3.63
CA ARG A 251 6.09 10.26 -2.67
C ARG A 251 5.50 11.57 -2.16
N ASN A 252 4.24 11.83 -2.46
CA ASN A 252 3.60 13.11 -2.16
C ASN A 252 3.24 13.22 -0.69
N TYR A 253 3.42 14.44 -0.18
CA TYR A 253 2.89 14.88 1.09
C TYR A 253 1.81 15.89 0.83
N LEU A 254 0.73 15.76 1.60
CA LEU A 254 -0.29 16.79 1.67
C LEU A 254 -0.23 17.44 3.02
N THR A 255 -0.49 18.75 3.01
CA THR A 255 -0.70 19.53 4.22
C THR A 255 -2.15 19.48 4.64
N TYR A 256 -2.42 19.71 5.92
CA TYR A 256 -3.77 20.10 6.31
C TYR A 256 -4.05 21.52 5.77
N PRO A 257 -5.27 21.80 5.28
CA PRO A 257 -6.41 20.89 5.19
C PRO A 257 -6.39 20.02 3.90
N ALA A 258 -5.50 20.28 2.94
CA ALA A 258 -5.46 19.65 1.61
C ALA A 258 -5.50 18.11 1.63
N VAL A 259 -4.95 17.45 2.66
CA VAL A 259 -5.03 15.98 2.86
C VAL A 259 -6.46 15.45 2.80
N LEU A 260 -7.42 16.23 3.32
CA LEU A 260 -8.82 15.84 3.35
C LEU A 260 -9.43 15.80 1.95
N SER A 261 -8.92 16.60 1.01
CA SER A 261 -9.40 16.66 -0.39
C SER A 261 -8.99 15.45 -1.24
N LYS A 262 -8.06 14.62 -0.77
CA LYS A 262 -7.54 13.45 -1.49
C LYS A 262 -7.95 12.12 -0.88
N GLY A 263 -8.80 12.15 0.15
CA GLY A 263 -9.18 10.95 0.89
C GLY A 263 -8.11 10.62 1.92
N TYR A 264 -8.27 11.19 3.11
CA TYR A 264 -7.61 10.66 4.30
C TYR A 264 -8.27 9.33 4.67
N SER A 265 -7.46 8.32 4.96
CA SER A 265 -7.95 7.04 5.49
C SER A 265 -7.21 6.78 6.78
N SER A 266 -7.99 6.56 7.83
CA SER A 266 -7.42 6.27 9.13
C SER A 266 -6.67 4.93 9.09
N ASN A 267 -5.59 4.83 9.86
CA ASN A 267 -4.85 3.59 10.04
C ASN A 267 -5.70 2.45 10.62
N THR A 268 -6.84 2.76 11.28
CA THR A 268 -7.74 1.78 11.89
C THR A 268 -8.89 1.33 11.00
N GLU A 269 -9.16 1.98 9.87
CA GLU A 269 -10.32 1.70 9.00
C GLU A 269 -10.17 0.42 8.16
N ALA A 270 -8.96 -0.11 8.01
CA ALA A 270 -8.64 -1.06 6.94
C ALA A 270 -8.98 -2.54 7.21
N ALA A 271 -9.55 -2.92 8.36
CA ALA A 271 -9.58 -4.33 8.74
C ALA A 271 -10.95 -4.95 9.07
N ASP A 272 -11.98 -4.20 9.43
CA ASP A 272 -13.17 -4.86 9.99
C ASP A 272 -14.46 -4.02 9.95
N SER A 273 -14.73 -3.32 8.83
CA SER A 273 -16.04 -2.70 8.70
C SER A 273 -17.05 -3.81 8.42
N SER A 274 -17.80 -4.21 9.45
CA SER A 274 -19.05 -4.99 9.32
C SER A 274 -20.12 -4.30 8.47
N ASP A 275 -19.80 -3.10 7.95
CA ASP A 275 -20.63 -2.29 7.10
C ASP A 275 -20.36 -2.56 5.60
N ASP A 276 -21.21 -3.40 5.01
CA ASP A 276 -21.19 -3.72 3.58
C ASP A 276 -21.31 -2.46 2.70
N TYR A 277 -22.06 -1.43 3.14
CA TYR A 277 -22.20 -0.17 2.39
C TYR A 277 -20.86 0.56 2.27
N ALA A 278 -20.13 0.70 3.38
CA ALA A 278 -18.84 1.37 3.36
C ALA A 278 -17.81 0.61 2.52
N THR A 279 -17.77 -0.72 2.66
CA THR A 279 -16.90 -1.60 1.88
C THR A 279 -17.15 -1.45 0.38
N VAL A 280 -18.42 -1.50 -0.03
CA VAL A 280 -18.80 -1.40 -1.44
C VAL A 280 -18.63 0.03 -1.99
N SER A 281 -18.97 1.06 -1.21
CA SER A 281 -18.72 2.47 -1.53
C SER A 281 -17.25 2.67 -1.86
N HIS A 282 -16.35 2.22 -0.98
CA HIS A 282 -14.91 2.29 -1.22
C HIS A 282 -14.48 1.52 -2.47
N ALA A 283 -14.95 0.28 -2.64
CA ALA A 283 -14.58 -0.54 -3.81
C ALA A 283 -14.99 0.07 -5.16
N ILE A 284 -16.08 0.85 -5.20
CA ILE A 284 -16.58 1.47 -6.44
C ILE A 284 -16.04 2.90 -6.62
N LEU A 285 -16.01 3.69 -5.54
CA LEU A 285 -15.73 5.13 -5.59
C LEU A 285 -14.28 5.50 -5.33
N SER A 286 -13.49 4.66 -4.68
CA SER A 286 -12.08 4.95 -4.40
C SER A 286 -11.15 4.78 -5.62
N GLY A 287 -11.73 4.75 -6.84
CA GLY A 287 -11.11 4.34 -8.09
C GLY A 287 -9.65 4.74 -8.30
N HIS A 288 -9.21 5.92 -7.86
CA HIS A 288 -7.79 6.33 -7.87
C HIS A 288 -7.43 7.27 -6.70
N GLY A 289 -8.18 7.22 -5.60
CA GLY A 289 -7.90 8.06 -4.44
C GLY A 289 -6.69 7.54 -3.70
N THR A 290 -5.58 8.26 -3.78
CA THR A 290 -4.41 8.02 -2.94
C THR A 290 -4.82 8.16 -1.48
N ARG A 291 -4.90 7.04 -0.75
CA ARG A 291 -5.23 7.08 0.68
C ARG A 291 -4.09 7.76 1.40
N HIS A 292 -4.31 8.90 2.04
CA HIS A 292 -3.28 9.51 2.85
C HIS A 292 -3.41 9.05 4.30
N ARG A 293 -2.28 8.80 4.95
CA ARG A 293 -2.19 8.38 6.35
C ARG A 293 -1.25 9.30 7.10
N TYR A 294 -1.51 9.45 8.39
CA TYR A 294 -0.53 10.03 9.29
C TYR A 294 0.48 8.95 9.69
N GLU A 295 1.77 9.24 9.55
CA GLU A 295 2.84 8.31 9.96
C GLU A 295 3.51 8.81 11.23
N ALA A 296 3.61 7.93 12.24
CA ALA A 296 4.12 8.29 13.56
C ALA A 296 5.56 8.86 13.56
N TRP A 297 6.37 8.58 12.54
CA TRP A 297 7.71 9.15 12.44
C TRP A 297 7.70 10.65 12.10
N VAL A 298 6.67 11.13 11.39
CA VAL A 298 6.51 12.55 11.03
C VAL A 298 6.45 13.37 12.31
N TYR A 299 5.65 12.91 13.27
CA TYR A 299 5.58 13.52 14.60
C TYR A 299 6.95 13.64 15.25
N LYS A 300 7.69 12.52 15.33
CA LYS A 300 9.00 12.47 16.02
C LYS A 300 10.02 13.40 15.37
N ALA A 301 10.06 13.41 14.04
CA ALA A 301 10.93 14.32 13.29
C ALA A 301 10.53 15.79 13.54
N MET A 302 9.25 16.12 13.44
CA MET A 302 8.74 17.47 13.69
C MET A 302 8.96 17.92 15.13
N GLN A 303 8.83 17.02 16.10
CA GLN A 303 9.18 17.26 17.51
C GLN A 303 10.62 17.72 17.63
N HIS A 304 11.58 16.94 17.11
CA HIS A 304 12.99 17.32 17.18
C HIS A 304 13.30 18.63 16.45
N ILE A 305 12.68 18.87 15.29
CA ILE A 305 12.86 20.09 14.51
C ILE A 305 12.34 21.32 15.27
N ILE A 306 11.11 21.28 15.78
CA ILE A 306 10.47 22.41 16.48
C ILE A 306 11.17 22.67 17.83
N GLU A 307 11.54 21.62 18.57
CA GLU A 307 12.26 21.74 19.84
C GLU A 307 13.67 22.32 19.64
N ALA A 308 14.41 21.86 18.61
CA ALA A 308 15.71 22.43 18.26
C ALA A 308 15.62 23.92 17.91
N SER A 309 14.45 24.36 17.43
CA SER A 309 14.15 25.75 17.12
C SER A 309 13.79 26.60 18.34
N GLY A 310 13.73 26.00 19.54
CA GLY A 310 13.28 26.66 20.77
C GLY A 310 11.78 27.00 20.77
N ARG A 311 10.98 26.27 20.00
CA ARG A 311 9.55 26.54 19.78
C ARG A 311 8.67 25.47 20.44
N SER A 312 7.37 25.76 20.58
CA SER A 312 6.40 24.86 21.21
C SER A 312 5.61 24.08 20.16
N LEU A 313 5.58 22.75 20.27
CA LEU A 313 4.81 21.88 19.37
C LEU A 313 3.31 22.20 19.31
N LEU A 314 2.75 22.70 20.40
CA LEU A 314 1.30 22.90 20.55
C LEU A 314 0.81 24.25 20.02
N SER A 315 1.70 25.17 19.69
CA SER A 315 1.33 26.54 19.31
C SER A 315 2.07 27.07 18.08
N THR A 316 3.12 26.39 17.63
CA THR A 316 3.96 26.91 16.55
C THR A 316 3.35 26.59 15.19
N SER A 317 3.16 27.63 14.40
CA SER A 317 2.63 27.54 13.04
C SER A 317 3.70 27.27 11.99
N ALA A 318 3.25 26.77 10.83
CA ALA A 318 4.13 26.58 9.67
C ALA A 318 4.71 27.92 9.18
N GLU A 319 3.90 28.99 9.20
CA GLU A 319 4.34 30.34 8.82
C GLU A 319 5.39 30.90 9.79
N GLU A 320 5.21 30.69 11.10
CA GLU A 320 6.22 31.05 12.09
C GLU A 320 7.52 30.29 11.82
N MET A 321 7.47 28.97 11.59
CA MET A 321 8.66 28.17 11.26
C MET A 321 9.34 28.64 9.96
N ASP A 322 8.59 29.09 8.97
CA ASP A 322 9.12 29.66 7.72
C ASP A 322 9.82 30.99 7.92
N SER A 323 9.29 31.81 8.83
CA SER A 323 9.88 33.12 9.17
C SER A 323 11.17 33.01 9.98
N LEU A 324 11.45 31.83 10.55
CA LEU A 324 12.66 31.61 11.33
C LEU A 324 13.89 31.56 10.42
N ALA A 325 14.83 32.47 10.67
CA ALA A 325 16.16 32.45 10.05
C ALA A 325 17.11 31.39 10.67
N ILE A 326 16.56 30.31 11.22
CA ILE A 326 17.35 29.23 11.82
C ILE A 326 17.76 28.22 10.78
N ARG A 327 18.91 27.60 10.98
CA ARG A 327 19.39 26.52 10.12
C ARG A 327 19.70 25.30 10.96
N LEU A 328 19.32 24.15 10.45
CA LEU A 328 19.43 22.87 11.14
C LEU A 328 20.53 22.04 10.51
N VAL A 329 21.13 21.18 11.31
CA VAL A 329 22.04 20.11 10.87
C VAL A 329 21.52 18.81 11.45
N CYS A 330 21.52 17.75 10.65
CA CYS A 330 21.19 16.41 11.14
C CYS A 330 22.32 15.93 12.08
N SER A 331 21.95 15.58 13.30
CA SER A 331 22.87 15.15 14.37
C SER A 331 22.77 13.65 14.66
N THR A 332 22.13 12.89 13.76
CA THR A 332 21.91 11.46 13.92
C THR A 332 23.20 10.68 13.71
N GLU A 333 23.63 9.94 14.72
CA GLU A 333 24.79 9.07 14.61
C GLU A 333 24.54 7.97 13.57
N GLY A 334 25.48 7.81 12.62
CA GLY A 334 25.38 6.80 11.58
C GLY A 334 24.32 7.07 10.50
N CYS A 335 23.87 8.32 10.34
CA CYS A 335 23.04 8.71 9.20
C CYS A 335 23.71 8.29 7.87
N LYS A 336 23.03 7.45 7.10
CA LYS A 336 23.53 6.90 5.82
C LYS A 336 23.14 7.72 4.60
N SER A 337 22.55 8.90 4.80
CA SER A 337 22.20 9.77 3.69
C SER A 337 23.46 10.22 2.95
N ASP A 338 23.33 10.41 1.65
CA ASP A 338 24.39 11.02 0.83
C ASP A 338 24.78 12.43 1.31
N ASP A 339 23.93 13.09 2.11
CA ASP A 339 24.15 14.43 2.66
C ASP A 339 25.22 14.45 3.77
N HIS A 340 25.63 13.30 4.31
CA HIS A 340 26.64 13.15 5.37
C HIS A 340 27.98 12.67 4.81
N PHE A 341 28.53 13.41 3.86
CA PHE A 341 29.86 13.13 3.31
C PHE A 341 30.96 13.88 4.07
N ARG A 342 32.10 13.23 4.33
CA ARG A 342 33.21 13.85 5.07
C ARG A 342 33.68 15.12 4.33
N GLY A 343 33.70 16.25 5.04
CA GLY A 343 34.07 17.55 4.46
C GLY A 343 32.92 18.27 3.77
N VAL A 344 31.68 17.78 3.87
CA VAL A 344 30.47 18.47 3.43
C VAL A 344 29.60 18.76 4.65
N LEU A 345 29.23 20.02 4.84
CA LEU A 345 28.23 20.42 5.83
C LEU A 345 26.90 20.65 5.12
N SER A 346 25.94 19.76 5.36
CA SER A 346 24.58 19.90 4.84
C SER A 346 23.72 20.65 5.83
N VAL A 347 23.12 21.74 5.35
CA VAL A 347 22.34 22.70 6.14
C VAL A 347 20.89 22.65 5.67
N TYR A 348 19.99 22.56 6.64
CA TYR A 348 18.57 22.34 6.38
C TYR A 348 17.72 23.51 6.86
N THR A 349 16.69 23.85 6.08
CA THR A 349 15.48 24.50 6.60
C THR A 349 14.65 23.45 7.34
N TRP A 350 13.64 23.86 8.10
CA TRP A 350 12.78 22.89 8.79
C TRP A 350 12.04 21.94 7.82
N ARG A 351 11.70 22.41 6.61
CA ARG A 351 11.09 21.60 5.55
C ARG A 351 12.06 20.62 4.92
N SER A 352 13.27 21.07 4.60
CA SER A 352 14.29 20.18 4.03
C SER A 352 14.83 19.18 5.06
N ALA A 353 14.81 19.54 6.36
CA ALA A 353 15.11 18.63 7.46
C ALA A 353 14.09 17.49 7.54
N LEU A 354 12.79 17.80 7.45
CA LEU A 354 11.75 16.78 7.45
C LEU A 354 11.86 15.85 6.22
N GLU A 355 12.13 16.43 5.04
CA GLU A 355 12.36 15.65 3.81
C GLU A 355 13.60 14.74 3.92
N HIS A 356 14.66 15.23 4.56
CA HIS A 356 15.82 14.41 4.88
C HIS A 356 15.46 13.25 5.81
N ALA A 357 14.71 13.50 6.89
CA ALA A 357 14.27 12.46 7.81
C ALA A 357 13.46 11.38 7.07
N ARG A 358 12.57 11.81 6.16
CA ARG A 358 11.77 10.92 5.32
C ARG A 358 12.62 9.98 4.47
N LEU A 359 13.61 10.52 3.76
CA LEU A 359 14.43 9.75 2.82
C LEU A 359 15.33 8.71 3.52
N ASN A 360 15.59 8.88 4.82
CA ASN A 360 16.64 8.17 5.53
C ASN A 360 16.15 7.36 6.74
N ALA A 361 14.97 6.74 6.65
CA ALA A 361 14.36 5.87 7.69
C ALA A 361 13.65 6.57 8.87
N GLY A 362 13.24 7.83 8.72
CA GLY A 362 12.18 8.45 9.53
C GLY A 362 12.57 8.79 10.97
N ALA A 363 11.91 8.14 11.94
CA ALA A 363 11.73 8.58 13.33
C ALA A 363 13.00 8.76 14.18
N GLU A 364 14.14 8.29 13.69
CA GLU A 364 15.41 8.29 14.41
C GLU A 364 16.23 9.56 14.14
N HIS A 365 15.78 10.40 13.20
CA HIS A 365 16.51 11.61 12.85
C HIS A 365 16.38 12.71 13.89
N ARG A 366 17.52 13.16 14.38
CA ARG A 366 17.65 14.29 15.29
C ARG A 366 18.28 15.46 14.58
N PHE A 367 17.84 16.66 14.93
CA PHE A 367 18.34 17.91 14.37
C PHE A 367 18.81 18.81 15.49
N THR A 368 19.88 19.55 15.23
CA THR A 368 20.38 20.62 16.10
C THR A 368 20.51 21.89 15.30
N LEU A 369 20.56 23.03 15.99
CA LEU A 369 20.91 24.29 15.34
C LEU A 369 22.32 24.19 14.74
N ALA A 370 22.48 24.73 13.54
CA ALA A 370 23.79 24.95 12.95
C ALA A 370 24.62 25.90 13.85
N ALA A 371 25.94 25.75 13.80
CA ALA A 371 26.85 26.54 14.62
C ALA A 371 26.74 28.05 14.33
N GLU A 372 27.04 28.88 15.33
CA GLU A 372 26.93 30.35 15.23
C GLU A 372 27.87 30.96 14.17
N ASP A 373 28.96 30.26 13.82
CA ASP A 373 29.94 30.68 12.82
C ASP A 373 29.56 30.29 11.38
N LEU A 374 28.39 29.71 11.16
CA LEU A 374 27.87 29.40 9.83
C LEU A 374 27.78 30.68 8.98
N PRO A 375 28.30 30.72 7.73
CA PRO A 375 28.19 31.89 6.88
C PRO A 375 26.75 32.05 6.36
N LEU A 376 25.88 32.60 7.20
CA LEU A 376 24.44 32.65 6.98
C LEU A 376 24.06 33.36 5.67
N THR A 377 24.75 34.44 5.31
CA THR A 377 24.53 35.15 4.04
C THR A 377 24.72 34.21 2.84
N LYS A 378 25.76 33.36 2.87
CA LYS A 378 26.03 32.41 1.80
C LYS A 378 24.96 31.33 1.71
N VAL A 379 24.49 30.84 2.86
CA VAL A 379 23.39 29.87 2.92
C VAL A 379 22.10 30.50 2.35
N GLN A 380 21.80 31.73 2.74
CA GLN A 380 20.62 32.48 2.24
C GLN A 380 20.69 32.73 0.73
N ASP A 381 21.87 33.02 0.19
CA ASP A 381 22.07 33.18 -1.26
C ASP A 381 21.76 31.87 -1.99
N LEU A 382 22.28 30.73 -1.50
CA LEU A 382 22.03 29.41 -2.09
C LEU A 382 20.55 28.98 -1.95
N GLU A 383 19.90 29.31 -0.83
CA GLU A 383 18.46 29.10 -0.63
C GLU A 383 17.60 29.96 -1.55
N SER A 384 18.05 31.17 -1.85
CA SER A 384 17.37 32.04 -2.83
C SER A 384 17.42 31.41 -4.22
N VAL A 385 18.56 30.80 -4.60
CA VAL A 385 18.66 30.02 -5.84
C VAL A 385 17.72 28.82 -5.82
N LEU A 386 17.68 28.05 -4.72
CA LEU A 386 16.74 26.93 -4.55
C LEU A 386 15.29 27.39 -4.68
N SER A 387 14.93 28.50 -4.04
CA SER A 387 13.58 29.07 -4.06
C SER A 387 13.16 29.50 -5.45
N LEU A 388 14.04 30.15 -6.21
CA LEU A 388 13.80 30.52 -7.61
C LEU A 388 13.60 29.29 -8.49
N ARG A 389 14.37 28.22 -8.26
CA ARG A 389 14.22 26.95 -8.99
C ARG A 389 12.93 26.24 -8.63
N ALA A 390 12.55 26.22 -7.36
CA ALA A 390 11.28 25.67 -6.91
C ALA A 390 10.09 26.44 -7.53
N ALA A 391 10.17 27.78 -7.56
CA ALA A 391 9.19 28.61 -8.25
C ALA A 391 9.13 28.30 -9.76
N ALA A 392 10.27 28.16 -10.44
CA ALA A 392 10.31 27.78 -11.86
C ALA A 392 9.73 26.37 -12.10
N ALA A 393 10.01 25.42 -11.20
CA ALA A 393 9.45 24.08 -11.26
C ALA A 393 7.92 24.12 -11.11
N LEU A 394 7.41 24.92 -10.17
CA LEU A 394 5.98 25.15 -9.96
C LEU A 394 5.31 25.78 -11.20
N GLU A 395 5.94 26.79 -11.80
CA GLU A 395 5.46 27.39 -13.05
C GLU A 395 5.40 26.38 -14.20
N SER A 396 6.36 25.44 -14.24
CA SER A 396 6.40 24.36 -15.23
C SER A 396 5.55 23.13 -14.87
N ALA A 397 4.92 23.14 -13.70
CA ALA A 397 4.16 22.00 -13.20
C ALA A 397 2.97 21.66 -14.10
N TYR A 398 2.58 20.40 -14.02
CA TYR A 398 1.37 19.88 -14.63
C TYR A 398 0.21 19.93 -13.63
N GLY A 399 -1.03 19.88 -14.12
CA GLY A 399 -2.22 19.85 -13.27
C GLY A 399 -2.71 21.22 -12.84
N TRP A 400 -2.40 22.27 -13.60
CA TRP A 400 -3.08 23.55 -13.45
C TRP A 400 -4.55 23.41 -13.83
N LYS A 401 -5.43 24.10 -13.12
CA LYS A 401 -6.89 24.07 -13.29
C LYS A 401 -7.45 25.49 -13.40
N CYS A 402 -8.53 25.65 -14.14
CA CYS A 402 -9.23 26.92 -14.33
C CYS A 402 -10.23 27.14 -13.19
N LYS A 403 -10.21 28.30 -12.53
CA LYS A 403 -11.19 28.64 -11.47
C LYS A 403 -12.59 28.95 -12.00
N HIS A 404 -12.68 29.30 -13.29
CA HIS A 404 -13.93 29.71 -13.93
C HIS A 404 -14.70 28.54 -14.55
N CYS A 405 -14.03 27.40 -14.74
CA CYS A 405 -14.61 26.23 -15.37
C CYS A 405 -15.68 25.60 -14.49
N LYS A 406 -16.83 25.29 -15.09
CA LYS A 406 -17.93 24.60 -14.42
C LYS A 406 -17.73 23.08 -14.51
N GLY A 407 -16.65 22.54 -13.93
CA GLY A 407 -16.39 21.10 -13.75
C GLY A 407 -14.94 20.64 -14.00
N ASP A 408 -14.48 19.65 -13.23
CA ASP A 408 -13.10 19.12 -13.28
C ASP A 408 -12.76 18.33 -14.55
N ARG A 409 -13.78 17.85 -15.29
CA ARG A 409 -13.58 16.94 -16.45
C ARG A 409 -12.99 17.59 -17.69
N LEU A 410 -12.84 18.92 -17.70
CA LEU A 410 -12.30 19.63 -18.86
C LEU A 410 -10.76 19.68 -18.86
N HIS A 411 -10.13 19.30 -17.75
CA HIS A 411 -8.70 19.48 -17.55
C HIS A 411 -8.03 18.20 -17.08
N ASP A 412 -7.11 17.70 -17.87
CA ASP A 412 -6.26 16.58 -17.48
C ASP A 412 -5.30 17.04 -16.37
N ASP A 413 -4.82 16.13 -15.54
CA ASP A 413 -3.73 16.40 -14.60
C ASP A 413 -2.40 16.65 -15.32
N THR A 414 -2.41 16.59 -16.66
CA THR A 414 -1.29 16.93 -17.56
C THR A 414 -1.35 18.36 -18.14
N ASP A 415 -2.30 19.20 -17.71
CA ASP A 415 -2.40 20.58 -18.21
C ASP A 415 -1.32 21.50 -17.60
N LYS A 416 -0.57 22.18 -18.47
CA LYS A 416 0.42 23.21 -18.08
C LYS A 416 -0.25 24.55 -17.80
N LYS A 417 0.42 25.41 -17.03
CA LYS A 417 -0.03 26.78 -16.70
C LYS A 417 -0.46 27.58 -17.93
N GLU A 418 0.39 27.61 -18.97
CA GLU A 418 0.12 28.35 -20.20
C GLU A 418 -1.12 27.84 -20.94
N THR A 419 -1.29 26.51 -21.00
CA THR A 419 -2.49 25.88 -21.57
C THR A 419 -3.73 26.35 -20.83
N MET A 420 -3.65 26.43 -19.50
CA MET A 420 -4.77 26.84 -18.67
C MET A 420 -5.12 28.32 -18.85
N LEU A 421 -4.12 29.21 -18.92
CA LEU A 421 -4.36 30.63 -19.22
C LEU A 421 -5.02 30.82 -20.60
N LYS A 422 -4.56 30.09 -21.62
CA LYS A 422 -5.20 30.10 -22.96
C LYS A 422 -6.65 29.61 -22.89
N HIS A 423 -6.90 28.57 -22.10
CA HIS A 423 -8.24 28.08 -21.86
C HIS A 423 -9.13 29.15 -21.21
N VAL A 424 -8.67 29.81 -20.14
CA VAL A 424 -9.41 30.87 -19.45
C VAL A 424 -9.81 31.97 -20.45
N LYS A 425 -8.84 32.45 -21.24
CA LYS A 425 -9.10 33.46 -22.27
C LYS A 425 -10.14 33.00 -23.29
N ALA A 426 -10.01 31.79 -23.81
CA ALA A 426 -10.86 31.29 -24.88
C ALA A 426 -12.28 30.87 -24.44
N LYS A 427 -12.45 30.45 -23.18
CA LYS A 427 -13.72 29.88 -22.69
C LYS A 427 -14.46 30.76 -21.70
N HIS A 428 -13.79 31.73 -21.08
CA HIS A 428 -14.37 32.60 -20.06
C HIS A 428 -14.30 34.08 -20.40
N ASP A 429 -13.84 34.43 -21.61
CA ASP A 429 -13.81 35.81 -22.14
C ASP A 429 -13.03 36.80 -21.24
N ILE A 430 -12.00 36.29 -20.55
CA ILE A 430 -11.07 37.09 -19.75
C ILE A 430 -9.90 37.46 -20.63
N GLU A 431 -9.80 38.73 -21.02
CA GLU A 431 -8.83 39.21 -22.02
C GLU A 431 -7.37 39.00 -21.59
N GLN A 432 -7.10 39.18 -20.28
CA GLN A 432 -5.80 39.06 -19.63
C GLN A 432 -5.89 38.14 -18.40
N PRO A 433 -5.95 36.82 -18.58
CA PRO A 433 -6.03 35.88 -17.46
C PRO A 433 -4.73 35.90 -16.66
N GLY A 434 -4.85 35.91 -15.33
CA GLY A 434 -3.75 35.97 -14.39
C GLY A 434 -3.71 34.80 -13.39
N PRO A 435 -2.77 34.84 -12.41
CA PRO A 435 -2.65 33.82 -11.36
C PRO A 435 -3.92 33.68 -10.51
N THR A 436 -4.80 34.67 -10.50
CA THR A 436 -6.09 34.62 -9.79
C THR A 436 -7.12 33.77 -10.50
N ASP A 437 -6.98 33.50 -11.80
CA ASP A 437 -7.98 32.80 -12.64
C ASP A 437 -7.72 31.30 -12.77
N ILE A 438 -6.53 30.87 -12.35
CA ILE A 438 -6.09 29.48 -12.36
C ILE A 438 -5.57 29.10 -10.99
N TYR A 439 -5.49 27.81 -10.72
CA TYR A 439 -4.85 27.28 -9.52
C TYR A 439 -4.14 25.99 -9.87
N LEU A 440 -3.03 25.70 -9.19
CA LEU A 440 -2.43 24.38 -9.28
C LEU A 440 -3.30 23.41 -8.48
N SER A 441 -3.66 22.28 -9.09
CA SER A 441 -4.45 21.27 -8.39
C SER A 441 -3.73 20.89 -7.09
N PRO A 442 -4.45 20.81 -5.94
CA PRO A 442 -3.86 20.33 -4.69
C PRO A 442 -3.27 18.92 -4.77
N SER A 443 -3.54 18.12 -5.82
CA SER A 443 -2.82 16.85 -6.08
C SER A 443 -1.41 17.00 -6.61
N CYS A 444 -1.03 18.18 -7.09
CA CYS A 444 0.20 18.29 -7.86
C CYS A 444 1.41 18.00 -6.98
N GLU A 445 2.21 17.01 -7.39
CA GLU A 445 3.41 16.56 -6.69
C GLU A 445 4.41 17.70 -6.45
N THR A 446 4.45 18.69 -7.35
CA THR A 446 5.37 19.83 -7.27
C THR A 446 5.05 20.82 -6.16
N LEU A 447 3.87 20.74 -5.52
CA LEU A 447 3.59 21.48 -4.28
C LEU A 447 4.29 20.83 -3.07
N GLY A 448 4.73 19.58 -3.19
CA GLY A 448 5.42 18.84 -2.16
C GLY A 448 6.88 19.25 -2.04
N PHE A 449 7.17 20.23 -1.18
CA PHE A 449 8.37 20.33 -0.33
C PHE A 449 9.74 19.96 -0.90
N SER A 450 10.00 20.15 -2.20
CA SER A 450 11.35 19.97 -2.75
C SER A 450 12.23 21.17 -2.38
N MET A 451 12.50 21.32 -1.09
CA MET A 451 13.58 22.15 -0.58
C MET A 451 14.73 21.17 -0.35
N SER A 452 15.69 21.14 -1.28
CA SER A 452 16.95 20.41 -1.05
C SER A 452 17.73 21.11 0.07
N PRO A 453 18.56 20.38 0.84
CA PRO A 453 19.52 21.02 1.71
C PRO A 453 20.49 21.91 0.91
N VAL A 454 21.08 22.88 1.61
CA VAL A 454 22.26 23.58 1.12
C VAL A 454 23.50 22.81 1.54
N HIS A 455 24.41 22.56 0.60
CA HIS A 455 25.67 21.88 0.89
C HIS A 455 26.82 22.88 0.89
N LEU A 456 27.57 22.94 1.98
CA LEU A 456 28.78 23.74 2.13
C LEU A 456 30.01 22.83 2.13
N LEU A 457 30.95 23.08 1.22
CA LEU A 457 32.18 22.27 1.10
C LEU A 457 33.26 22.79 2.08
N SER A 458 34.01 21.89 2.70
CA SER A 458 35.16 22.22 3.57
C SER A 458 36.44 22.48 2.78
N ARG A 459 37.32 23.36 3.29
CA ARG A 459 38.67 23.66 2.73
C ARG A 459 39.59 22.46 2.70
N GLU A 460 39.27 21.44 3.47
CA GLU A 460 40.03 20.21 3.55
C GLU A 460 39.74 19.25 2.39
N LEU A 461 38.70 19.52 1.58
CA LEU A 461 38.39 18.68 0.43
C LEU A 461 39.40 18.88 -0.69
N THR A 462 40.14 17.82 -1.01
CA THR A 462 41.03 17.81 -2.18
C THR A 462 40.22 17.72 -3.47
N PRO A 463 40.77 18.13 -4.63
CA PRO A 463 40.11 17.94 -5.93
C PRO A 463 39.66 16.49 -6.18
N LYS A 464 40.42 15.51 -5.69
CA LYS A 464 40.04 14.09 -5.77
C LYS A 464 38.79 13.81 -4.94
N ASN A 465 38.69 14.35 -3.73
CA ASN A 465 37.49 14.16 -2.89
C ASN A 465 36.25 14.81 -3.51
N ILE A 466 36.40 15.90 -4.25
CA ILE A 466 35.28 16.53 -5.00
C ILE A 466 34.76 15.58 -6.09
N LEU A 467 35.65 14.86 -6.79
CA LEU A 467 35.27 13.86 -7.79
C LEU A 467 34.59 12.63 -7.17
N ASP A 468 34.84 12.35 -5.90
CA ASP A 468 34.24 11.24 -5.15
C ASP A 468 32.94 11.61 -4.43
N LEU A 469 32.46 12.87 -4.54
CA LEU A 469 31.22 13.31 -3.92
C LEU A 469 30.01 12.47 -4.41
N PRO A 470 29.02 12.22 -3.54
CA PRO A 470 27.73 11.66 -3.95
C PRO A 470 27.07 12.45 -5.07
N ASN A 471 26.29 11.75 -5.91
CA ASN A 471 25.66 12.38 -7.08
C ASN A 471 24.69 13.51 -6.69
N SER A 472 23.96 13.38 -5.58
CA SER A 472 23.08 14.43 -5.06
C SER A 472 23.84 15.75 -4.82
N ILE A 473 24.99 15.68 -4.16
CA ILE A 473 25.83 16.84 -3.85
C ILE A 473 26.45 17.42 -5.13
N LYS A 474 26.95 16.56 -6.03
CA LYS A 474 27.49 17.02 -7.33
C LYS A 474 26.43 17.77 -8.14
N THR A 475 25.20 17.24 -8.17
CA THR A 475 24.07 17.91 -8.81
C THR A 475 23.75 19.24 -8.13
N ALA A 476 23.72 19.30 -6.80
CA ALA A 476 23.49 20.57 -6.10
C ALA A 476 24.56 21.63 -6.45
N VAL A 477 25.83 21.24 -6.46
CA VAL A 477 26.95 22.11 -6.83
C VAL A 477 26.83 22.59 -8.29
N SER A 478 26.54 21.69 -9.23
CA SER A 478 26.41 22.05 -10.66
C SER A 478 25.19 22.94 -10.94
N LEU A 479 24.14 22.82 -10.13
CA LEU A 479 22.94 23.65 -10.20
C LEU A 479 23.06 24.98 -9.45
N GLY A 480 24.20 25.25 -8.79
CA GLY A 480 24.44 26.46 -8.02
C GLY A 480 23.71 26.52 -6.68
N THR A 481 23.23 25.38 -6.19
CA THR A 481 22.55 25.24 -4.89
C THR A 481 23.45 24.62 -3.82
N GLY A 482 24.64 24.19 -4.22
CA GLY A 482 25.75 23.82 -3.35
C GLY A 482 26.91 24.79 -3.55
N ASP A 483 27.63 25.03 -2.47
CA ASP A 483 28.84 25.83 -2.50
C ASP A 483 29.93 25.12 -3.32
N THR A 484 30.65 25.88 -4.15
CA THR A 484 31.82 25.37 -4.91
C THR A 484 33.13 25.74 -4.24
N ARG A 485 33.10 26.70 -3.30
CA ARG A 485 34.29 27.30 -2.71
C ARG A 485 34.35 26.96 -1.24
N PRO A 486 35.42 26.31 -0.80
CA PRO A 486 35.40 25.77 0.53
C PRO A 486 35.35 26.84 1.64
N LEU A 487 34.58 26.57 2.70
CA LEU A 487 34.28 27.43 3.87
C LEU A 487 35.51 28.09 4.50
#